data_AF-A0A1U7MQ21-F1
#
_entry.id   AF-A0A1U7MQ21-F1
#
_cell.length_a   1.000
_cell.length_b   1.000
_cell.length_c   1.000
_cell.angle_alpha   90.00
_cell.angle_beta   90.00
_cell.angle_gamma   90.00
#
_symmetry.space_group_name_H-M   'P 1'
#
loop_
_entity.id
_entity.type
_entity.pdbx_description
1 polymer ?
#
loop_
_entity_poly.entity_id
_entity_poly.type
_entity_poly.pdbx_seq_one_letter_code
_entity_poly.pdbx_strand_id
1 'polypeptide(L)'
;MLQAHDANRLNPIVNGPAGELSDAPIDRAYDFFARGLEHLMTEELEDLLSIVLVRMMAVWVVLEDNDNAHRVFQTLNAGGKPLRQADLVRNYFFLLLGDAGDDFYHSHWQLLEADLPAKELEEYFVAWTITQGHTGAKQSLFRYFQSDLSSTEEDASAVLAYGAF
;
A
#
# COMPACT_ATOMS: atom_id res chain seq x y z
N MET A 1 7.79 8.67 -4.61
CA MET A 1 9.24 8.38 -4.79
C MET A 1 9.43 6.91 -4.41
N LEU A 2 10.32 6.14 -5.06
CA LEU A 2 10.63 4.78 -4.57
C LEU A 2 11.17 4.88 -3.14
N GLN A 3 10.73 4.00 -2.25
CA GLN A 3 11.26 3.97 -0.88
C GLN A 3 12.78 3.74 -0.93
N ALA A 4 13.51 4.28 0.05
CA ALA A 4 14.98 4.26 0.02
C ALA A 4 15.56 2.85 -0.09
N HIS A 5 14.90 1.86 0.53
CA HIS A 5 15.31 0.46 0.45
C HIS A 5 15.16 -0.12 -0.97
N ASP A 6 14.09 0.24 -1.66
CA ASP A 6 13.81 -0.18 -3.03
C ASP A 6 14.76 0.48 -4.03
N ALA A 7 15.01 1.78 -3.87
CA ALA A 7 15.95 2.51 -4.72
C ALA A 7 17.37 1.94 -4.64
N ASN A 8 17.81 1.56 -3.44
CA ASN A 8 19.13 0.95 -3.22
C ASN A 8 19.27 -0.42 -3.90
N ARG A 9 18.17 -1.16 -4.10
CA ARG A 9 18.17 -2.44 -4.83
C ARG A 9 18.01 -2.27 -6.34
N LEU A 10 17.16 -1.35 -6.78
CA LEU A 10 16.89 -1.12 -8.19
C LEU A 10 18.09 -0.50 -8.92
N ASN A 11 18.79 0.44 -8.28
CA ASN A 11 19.89 1.16 -8.92
C ASN A 11 21.03 0.25 -9.43
N PRO A 12 21.51 -0.76 -8.68
CA PRO A 12 22.47 -1.74 -9.19
C PRO A 12 21.96 -2.56 -10.37
N ILE A 13 20.69 -2.98 -10.34
CA ILE A 13 20.07 -3.76 -11.42
C ILE A 13 20.02 -2.97 -12.74
N VAL A 14 19.76 -1.67 -12.65
CA VAL A 14 19.64 -0.79 -13.84
C VAL A 14 20.99 -0.34 -14.37
N ASN A 15 21.94 -0.02 -13.48
CA ASN A 15 23.20 0.66 -13.86
C ASN A 15 24.43 -0.26 -13.90
N GLY A 16 24.30 -1.54 -13.59
CA GLY A 16 25.44 -2.47 -13.52
C GLY A 16 25.04 -3.94 -13.65
N PRO A 17 25.99 -4.87 -13.47
CA PRO A 17 25.63 -6.29 -13.32
C PRO A 17 24.79 -6.42 -12.05
N ALA A 18 23.61 -7.04 -12.17
CA ALA A 18 22.82 -7.43 -11.02
C ALA A 18 23.74 -8.20 -10.05
N GLY A 19 23.84 -7.72 -8.81
CA GLY A 19 24.55 -8.46 -7.76
C GLY A 19 23.84 -9.79 -7.45
N GLU A 20 24.20 -10.44 -6.35
CA GLU A 20 23.42 -11.59 -5.89
C GLU A 20 21.97 -11.16 -5.61
N LEU A 21 21.04 -11.72 -6.37
CA LEU A 21 19.61 -11.54 -6.16
C LEU A 21 19.23 -12.18 -4.82
N SER A 22 18.43 -11.46 -4.02
CA SER A 22 17.87 -11.96 -2.77
C SER A 22 16.38 -12.31 -2.93
N ASP A 23 15.69 -12.63 -1.84
CA ASP A 23 14.24 -12.92 -1.85
C ASP A 23 13.36 -11.65 -1.74
N ALA A 24 13.96 -10.47 -1.87
CA ALA A 24 13.24 -9.20 -1.82
C ALA A 24 12.25 -9.04 -3.00
N PRO A 25 11.15 -8.29 -2.84
CA PRO A 25 10.14 -8.13 -3.90
C PRO A 25 10.71 -7.64 -5.24
N ILE A 26 11.61 -6.66 -5.24
CA ILE A 26 12.26 -6.15 -6.47
C ILE A 26 13.14 -7.22 -7.12
N ASP A 27 13.89 -7.98 -6.33
CA ASP A 27 14.79 -9.02 -6.83
C ASP A 27 13.97 -10.17 -7.45
N ARG A 28 12.87 -10.58 -6.79
CA ARG A 28 11.90 -11.55 -7.34
C ARG A 28 11.22 -11.07 -8.60
N ALA A 29 10.83 -9.80 -8.66
CA ALA A 29 10.23 -9.22 -9.85
C ALA A 29 11.24 -9.20 -11.01
N TYR A 30 12.48 -8.79 -10.77
CA TYR A 30 13.53 -8.81 -11.77
C TYR A 30 13.80 -10.22 -12.30
N ASP A 31 13.98 -11.20 -11.41
CA ASP A 31 14.19 -12.60 -11.78
C ASP A 31 13.02 -13.16 -12.61
N PHE A 32 11.78 -12.88 -12.20
CA PHE A 32 10.58 -13.27 -12.94
C PHE A 32 10.58 -12.73 -14.37
N PHE A 33 10.84 -11.44 -14.55
CA PHE A 33 10.88 -10.84 -15.89
C PHE A 33 12.10 -11.34 -16.68
N ALA A 34 13.28 -11.40 -16.06
CA ALA A 34 14.51 -11.86 -16.73
C ALA A 34 14.34 -13.28 -17.32
N ARG A 35 13.78 -14.23 -16.55
CA ARG A 35 13.46 -15.58 -17.04
C ARG A 35 12.43 -15.57 -18.16
N GLY A 36 11.43 -14.71 -18.06
CA GLY A 36 10.41 -14.55 -19.10
C GLY A 36 10.98 -14.00 -20.41
N LEU A 37 12.06 -13.22 -20.36
CA LEU A 37 12.74 -12.63 -21.51
C LEU A 37 13.85 -13.51 -22.09
N GLU A 38 14.42 -14.43 -21.29
CA GLU A 38 15.59 -15.25 -21.67
C GLU A 38 15.40 -16.04 -22.97
N HIS A 39 14.16 -16.45 -23.26
CA HIS A 39 13.83 -17.31 -24.40
C HIS A 39 13.30 -16.53 -25.61
N LEU A 40 13.21 -15.21 -25.52
CA LEU A 40 12.69 -14.36 -26.59
C LEU A 40 13.76 -14.06 -27.63
N MET A 41 13.35 -14.06 -28.89
CA MET A 41 14.18 -13.62 -30.01
C MET A 41 14.27 -12.09 -30.03
N THR A 42 15.28 -11.55 -30.71
CA THR A 42 15.50 -10.10 -30.82
C THR A 42 14.26 -9.33 -31.30
N GLU A 43 13.55 -9.86 -32.30
CA GLU A 43 12.33 -9.23 -32.84
C GLU A 43 11.21 -9.16 -31.79
N GLU A 44 11.04 -10.22 -30.99
CA GLU A 44 10.04 -10.26 -29.91
C GLU A 44 10.40 -9.29 -28.76
N LEU A 45 11.70 -9.13 -28.48
CA LEU A 45 12.19 -8.15 -27.52
C LEU A 45 11.98 -6.71 -28.00
N GLU A 46 12.20 -6.43 -29.29
CA GLU A 46 11.95 -5.12 -29.89
C GLU A 46 10.46 -4.76 -29.86
N ASP A 47 9.58 -5.72 -30.17
CA ASP A 47 8.13 -5.55 -30.08
C ASP A 47 7.68 -5.29 -28.64
N LEU A 48 8.19 -6.06 -27.68
CA LEU A 48 7.88 -5.86 -26.27
C LEU A 48 8.36 -4.48 -25.80
N LEU A 49 9.58 -4.09 -26.15
CA LEU A 49 10.13 -2.78 -25.82
C LEU A 49 9.26 -1.66 -26.40
N SER A 50 8.80 -1.81 -27.64
CA SER A 50 7.87 -0.89 -28.29
C SER A 50 6.55 -0.77 -27.53
N ILE A 51 5.97 -1.90 -27.10
CA ILE A 51 4.75 -1.90 -26.27
C ILE A 51 4.98 -1.16 -24.95
N VAL A 52 6.08 -1.45 -24.26
CA VAL A 52 6.40 -0.82 -22.97
C VAL A 52 6.62 0.69 -23.12
N LEU A 53 7.35 1.11 -24.16
CA LEU A 53 7.69 2.53 -24.36
C LEU A 53 6.53 3.36 -24.92
N VAL A 54 5.67 2.76 -25.75
CA VAL A 54 4.67 3.51 -26.53
C VAL A 54 3.24 3.29 -26.00
N ARG A 55 2.94 2.12 -25.45
CA ARG A 55 1.57 1.72 -25.09
C ARG A 55 1.33 1.62 -23.60
N MET A 56 2.37 1.61 -22.76
CA MET A 56 2.24 1.63 -21.31
C MET A 56 2.07 3.06 -20.82
N MET A 57 1.08 3.29 -19.96
CA MET A 57 0.84 4.60 -19.33
C MET A 57 1.05 4.47 -17.83
N ALA A 58 2.00 5.23 -17.31
CA ALA A 58 2.18 5.43 -15.88
C ALA A 58 1.59 6.80 -15.51
N VAL A 59 0.72 6.84 -14.51
CA VAL A 59 0.19 8.09 -13.95
C VAL A 59 0.91 8.36 -12.64
N TRP A 60 1.64 9.46 -12.59
CA TRP A 60 2.30 9.93 -11.38
C TRP A 60 1.48 11.06 -10.77
N VAL A 61 0.96 10.84 -9.56
CA VAL A 61 0.23 11.86 -8.81
C VAL A 61 1.16 12.44 -7.76
N VAL A 62 1.58 13.70 -7.96
CA VAL A 62 2.29 14.48 -6.95
C VAL A 62 1.24 15.17 -6.10
N LEU A 63 1.40 15.12 -4.78
CA LEU A 63 0.60 15.87 -3.84
C LEU A 63 1.42 17.08 -3.38
N GLU A 64 0.79 18.24 -3.28
CA GLU A 64 1.37 19.41 -2.61
C GLU A 64 1.26 19.26 -1.08
N ASP A 65 2.05 20.03 -0.32
CA ASP A 65 2.07 19.95 1.16
C ASP A 65 0.69 20.19 1.81
N ASN A 66 -0.22 20.85 1.10
CA ASN A 66 -1.59 21.13 1.54
C ASN A 66 -2.65 20.25 0.85
N ASP A 67 -2.24 19.32 -0.02
CA ASP A 67 -3.14 18.36 -0.61
C ASP A 67 -3.51 17.29 0.42
N ASN A 68 -4.82 17.05 0.54
CA ASN A 68 -5.29 15.95 1.35
C ASN A 68 -5.10 14.64 0.57
N ALA A 69 -3.96 13.98 0.80
CA ALA A 69 -3.62 12.68 0.24
C ALA A 69 -4.77 11.67 0.37
N HIS A 70 -5.52 11.70 1.49
CA HIS A 70 -6.66 10.81 1.70
C HIS A 70 -7.76 11.05 0.67
N ARG A 71 -8.03 12.30 0.31
CA ARG A 71 -9.03 12.65 -0.72
C ARG A 71 -8.62 12.13 -2.09
N VAL A 72 -7.33 12.18 -2.43
CA VAL A 72 -6.79 11.66 -3.70
C VAL A 72 -6.94 10.14 -3.74
N PHE A 73 -6.53 9.42 -2.69
CA PHE A 73 -6.69 7.97 -2.62
C PHE A 73 -8.16 7.53 -2.62
N GLN A 74 -9.05 8.22 -1.89
CA GLN A 74 -10.48 7.92 -1.93
C GLN A 74 -11.07 8.09 -3.33
N THR A 75 -10.70 9.17 -4.03
CA THR A 75 -11.21 9.46 -5.37
C THR A 75 -10.72 8.43 -6.39
N LEU A 76 -9.43 8.05 -6.32
CA LEU A 76 -8.86 7.01 -7.18
C LEU A 76 -9.51 5.64 -6.93
N ASN A 77 -9.67 5.26 -5.66
CA ASN A 77 -10.26 3.97 -5.30
C ASN A 77 -11.76 3.88 -5.61
N ALA A 78 -12.49 5.01 -5.62
CA ALA A 78 -13.89 5.06 -6.02
C ALA A 78 -14.13 4.75 -7.51
N GLY A 79 -13.11 4.92 -8.37
CA GLY A 79 -13.20 4.60 -9.80
C GLY A 79 -12.92 3.13 -10.17
N GLY A 80 -12.47 2.31 -9.21
CA GLY A 80 -12.08 0.91 -9.42
C GLY A 80 -13.02 -0.10 -8.73
N LYS A 81 -12.51 -1.32 -8.47
CA LYS A 81 -13.21 -2.29 -7.61
C LYS A 81 -13.30 -1.67 -6.21
N PRO A 82 -14.51 -1.56 -5.61
CA PRO A 82 -14.66 -0.89 -4.33
C PRO A 82 -13.82 -1.59 -3.27
N LEU A 83 -12.92 -0.83 -2.64
CA LEU A 83 -12.18 -1.28 -1.46
C LEU A 83 -13.15 -1.61 -0.33
N ARG A 84 -12.79 -2.61 0.49
CA ARG A 84 -13.53 -2.91 1.71
C ARG A 84 -13.31 -1.80 2.73
N GLN A 85 -14.18 -1.72 3.73
CA GLN A 85 -14.06 -0.70 4.76
C GLN A 85 -12.79 -0.91 5.60
N ALA A 86 -12.42 -2.17 5.88
CA ALA A 86 -11.14 -2.49 6.51
C ALA A 86 -9.93 -2.06 5.66
N ASP A 87 -9.98 -2.21 4.34
CA ASP A 87 -8.90 -1.75 3.44
C ASP A 87 -8.76 -0.22 3.48
N LEU A 88 -9.88 0.51 3.52
CA LEU A 88 -9.87 1.98 3.65
C LEU A 88 -9.27 2.42 4.98
N VAL A 89 -9.58 1.72 6.08
CA VAL A 89 -8.98 1.96 7.40
C VAL A 89 -7.48 1.70 7.36
N ARG A 90 -7.03 0.56 6.81
CA ARG A 90 -5.58 0.25 6.66
C ARG A 90 -4.84 1.35 5.91
N ASN A 91 -5.36 1.72 4.74
CA ASN A 91 -4.75 2.71 3.87
C ASN A 91 -4.68 4.08 4.56
N TYR A 92 -5.62 4.37 5.46
CA TYR A 92 -5.60 5.58 6.26
C TYR A 92 -4.50 5.57 7.30
N PHE A 93 -4.30 4.46 8.03
CA PHE A 93 -3.13 4.30 8.91
C PHE A 93 -1.82 4.44 8.15
N PHE A 94 -1.67 3.81 6.99
CA PHE A 94 -0.44 3.94 6.19
C PHE A 94 -0.16 5.37 5.77
N LEU A 95 -1.21 6.13 5.46
CA LEU A 95 -1.04 7.53 5.11
C LEU A 95 -0.63 8.39 6.31
N LEU A 96 -1.23 8.17 7.48
CA LEU A 96 -0.85 8.91 8.70
C LEU A 96 0.56 8.54 9.20
N LEU A 97 0.98 7.29 9.01
CA LEU A 97 2.24 6.78 9.54
C LEU A 97 3.43 6.98 8.59
N GLY A 98 3.20 7.20 7.30
CA GLY A 98 4.26 7.40 6.32
C GLY A 98 5.30 6.28 6.37
N ASP A 99 6.56 6.63 6.62
CA ASP A 99 7.68 5.67 6.72
C ASP A 99 7.49 4.64 7.84
N ALA A 100 6.74 4.95 8.91
CA ALA A 100 6.42 4.00 9.98
C ALA A 100 5.30 3.01 9.62
N GLY A 101 4.69 3.16 8.44
CA GLY A 101 3.60 2.30 7.97
C GLY A 101 4.00 0.84 7.79
N ASP A 102 5.23 0.57 7.33
CA ASP A 102 5.74 -0.79 7.14
C ASP A 102 5.90 -1.51 8.48
N ASP A 103 6.48 -0.82 9.48
CA ASP A 103 6.62 -1.37 10.83
C ASP A 103 5.25 -1.63 11.46
N PHE A 104 4.31 -0.70 11.33
CA PHE A 104 2.92 -0.89 11.79
C PHE A 104 2.25 -2.08 11.11
N TYR A 105 2.46 -2.25 9.80
CA TYR A 105 1.91 -3.39 9.07
C TYR A 105 2.39 -4.71 9.68
N HIS A 106 3.70 -4.89 9.82
CA HIS A 106 4.25 -6.15 10.31
C HIS A 106 3.96 -6.41 11.79
N SER A 107 3.93 -5.36 12.62
CA SER A 107 3.76 -5.50 14.07
C SER A 107 2.30 -5.60 14.53
N HIS A 108 1.35 -5.01 13.81
CA HIS A 108 -0.05 -4.95 14.23
C HIS A 108 -1.00 -5.45 13.14
N TRP A 109 -0.97 -4.85 11.95
CA TRP A 109 -2.01 -5.09 10.95
C TRP A 109 -1.96 -6.51 10.34
N GLN A 110 -0.77 -7.00 10.04
CA GLN A 110 -0.56 -8.33 9.45
C GLN A 110 -1.06 -9.44 10.40
N LEU A 111 -0.97 -9.24 11.71
CA LEU A 111 -1.50 -10.20 12.70
C LEU A 111 -3.02 -10.30 12.59
N LEU A 112 -3.72 -9.17 12.44
CA LEU A 112 -5.17 -9.15 12.22
C LEU A 112 -5.56 -9.86 10.91
N GLU A 113 -4.82 -9.62 9.83
CA GLU A 113 -5.08 -10.28 8.53
C GLU A 113 -4.79 -11.79 8.55
N ALA A 114 -3.81 -12.21 9.35
CA ALA A 114 -3.47 -13.62 9.51
C ALA A 114 -4.55 -14.39 10.29
N ASP A 115 -5.10 -13.76 11.34
CA ASP A 115 -6.05 -14.41 12.24
C ASP A 115 -7.51 -14.29 11.76
N LEU A 116 -7.84 -13.27 10.95
CA LEU A 116 -9.20 -12.99 10.52
C LEU A 116 -9.33 -12.93 8.99
N PRO A 117 -10.13 -13.82 8.38
CA PRO A 117 -10.55 -13.65 6.99
C PRO A 117 -11.17 -12.27 6.78
N ALA A 118 -10.95 -11.66 5.62
CA ALA A 118 -11.26 -10.25 5.41
C ALA A 118 -12.75 -9.84 5.54
N LYS A 119 -13.71 -10.78 5.64
CA LYS A 119 -15.10 -10.45 6.04
C LYS A 119 -15.24 -10.32 7.56
N GLU A 120 -14.55 -11.18 8.30
CA GLU A 120 -14.53 -11.22 9.77
C GLU A 120 -13.73 -10.06 10.33
N LEU A 121 -12.68 -9.61 9.64
CA LEU A 121 -11.92 -8.41 10.01
C LEU A 121 -12.81 -7.14 10.08
N GLU A 122 -13.73 -6.96 9.12
CA GLU A 122 -14.70 -5.85 9.18
C GLU A 122 -15.71 -6.02 10.32
N GLU A 123 -16.08 -7.26 10.66
CA GLU A 123 -17.00 -7.53 11.78
C GLU A 123 -16.33 -7.26 13.12
N TYR A 124 -15.06 -7.67 13.25
CA TYR A 124 -14.21 -7.34 14.37
C TYR A 124 -14.11 -5.83 14.56
N PHE A 125 -13.79 -5.06 13.51
CA PHE A 125 -13.72 -3.61 13.65
C PHE A 125 -15.07 -2.99 14.04
N VAL A 126 -16.20 -3.49 13.52
CA VAL A 126 -17.52 -3.01 13.98
C VAL A 126 -17.67 -3.27 15.47
N ALA A 127 -17.42 -4.49 15.93
CA ALA A 127 -17.52 -4.85 17.34
C ALA A 127 -16.58 -3.98 18.20
N TRP A 128 -15.33 -3.80 17.77
CA TRP A 128 -14.34 -2.97 18.45
C TRP A 128 -14.81 -1.52 18.55
N THR A 129 -15.26 -0.89 17.47
CA THR A 129 -15.76 0.50 17.52
C THR A 129 -16.97 0.64 18.46
N ILE A 130 -17.83 -0.39 18.57
CA ILE A 130 -18.92 -0.41 19.54
C ILE A 130 -18.40 -0.39 20.98
N THR A 131 -17.31 -1.10 21.28
CA THR A 131 -16.67 -1.03 22.60
C THR A 131 -16.10 0.35 22.92
N GLN A 132 -15.75 1.13 21.90
CA GLN A 132 -15.30 2.52 22.03
C GLN A 132 -16.48 3.52 22.11
N GLY A 133 -17.73 3.06 22.11
CA GLY A 133 -18.92 3.89 22.23
C GLY A 133 -19.54 4.33 20.90
N HIS A 134 -19.04 3.83 19.75
CA HIS A 134 -19.66 4.05 18.45
C HIS A 134 -20.92 3.18 18.27
N THR A 135 -21.92 3.67 17.53
CA THR A 135 -23.15 2.90 17.25
C THR A 135 -23.38 2.67 15.76
N GLY A 136 -22.29 2.56 14.98
CA GLY A 136 -22.33 2.41 13.54
C GLY A 136 -22.26 0.98 13.01
N ALA A 137 -22.39 0.86 11.69
CA ALA A 137 -22.27 -0.40 10.94
C ALA A 137 -21.01 -0.38 10.06
N LYS A 138 -20.75 -1.49 9.33
CA LYS A 138 -19.57 -1.66 8.46
C LYS A 138 -19.32 -0.44 7.56
N GLN A 139 -20.36 0.09 6.91
CA GLN A 139 -20.25 1.24 5.98
C GLN A 139 -19.80 2.55 6.66
N SER A 140 -19.85 2.63 7.98
CA SER A 140 -19.44 3.80 8.75
C SER A 140 -18.06 3.66 9.38
N LEU A 141 -17.43 2.48 9.30
CA LEU A 141 -16.14 2.20 9.94
C LEU A 141 -15.09 3.22 9.54
N PHE A 142 -14.89 3.40 8.24
CA PHE A 142 -13.85 4.31 7.78
C PHE A 142 -14.07 5.74 8.28
N ARG A 143 -15.31 6.24 8.23
CA ARG A 143 -15.65 7.57 8.76
C ARG A 143 -15.41 7.67 10.27
N TYR A 144 -15.69 6.61 11.01
CA TYR A 144 -15.41 6.57 12.44
C TYR A 144 -13.91 6.76 12.69
N PHE A 145 -13.05 5.94 12.09
CA PHE A 145 -11.61 6.03 12.27
C PHE A 145 -11.05 7.40 11.85
N GLN A 146 -11.55 7.97 10.75
CA GLN A 146 -11.16 9.33 10.36
C GLN A 146 -11.53 10.38 11.42
N SER A 147 -12.73 10.29 11.97
CA SER A 147 -13.17 11.24 13.00
C SER A 147 -12.36 11.09 14.29
N ASP A 148 -12.11 9.84 14.69
CA ASP A 148 -11.48 9.51 15.97
C ASP A 148 -9.98 9.88 15.98
N LEU A 149 -9.30 9.64 14.85
CA LEU A 149 -7.88 9.97 14.66
C LEU A 149 -7.63 11.43 14.26
N SER A 150 -8.67 12.21 13.92
CA SER A 150 -8.53 13.58 13.40
C SER A 150 -7.70 14.52 14.29
N SER A 151 -7.71 14.30 15.61
CA SER A 151 -6.96 15.11 16.57
C SER A 151 -5.48 14.71 16.71
N THR A 152 -5.09 13.57 16.17
CA THR A 152 -3.74 12.98 16.30
C THR A 152 -3.10 12.66 14.95
N GLU A 153 -3.67 13.10 13.82
CA GLU A 153 -3.17 12.79 12.47
C GLU A 153 -1.69 13.15 12.26
N GLU A 154 -1.20 14.20 12.93
CA GLU A 154 0.18 14.67 12.83
C GLU A 154 1.14 14.00 13.85
N ASP A 155 0.64 13.17 14.77
CA ASP A 155 1.44 12.47 15.78
C ASP A 155 1.49 10.97 15.47
N ALA A 156 2.52 10.56 14.74
CA ALA A 156 2.73 9.16 14.37
C ALA A 156 2.79 8.21 15.58
N SER A 157 3.29 8.67 16.74
CA SER A 157 3.35 7.81 17.94
C SER A 157 1.97 7.60 18.54
N ALA A 158 1.13 8.64 18.56
CA ALA A 158 -0.26 8.53 18.98
C ALA A 158 -1.07 7.64 18.02
N VAL A 159 -0.85 7.78 16.70
CA VAL A 159 -1.49 6.93 15.68
C VAL A 159 -1.08 5.46 15.83
N LEU A 160 0.21 5.18 16.09
CA LEU A 160 0.69 3.82 16.38
C LEU A 160 0.03 3.24 17.62
N ALA A 161 -0.01 4.00 18.72
CA ALA A 161 -0.63 3.56 19.96
C ALA A 161 -2.13 3.29 19.80
N TYR A 162 -2.81 4.09 18.99
CA TYR A 162 -4.22 3.88 18.65
C TYR A 162 -4.44 2.58 17.87
N GLY A 163 -3.54 2.25 16.95
CA GLY A 163 -3.64 1.06 16.08
C GLY A 163 -3.34 -0.28 16.75
N ALA A 164 -3.06 -0.29 18.06
CA ALA A 164 -2.79 -1.50 18.85
C ALA A 164 -4.09 -2.13 19.39
N PHE A 165 -4.97 -2.55 18.47
CA PHE A 165 -6.28 -3.15 18.74
C PHE A 165 -6.22 -4.54 19.40
#